data_AF-A0A813TLA2-F1
#
_entry.id   AF-A0A813TLA2-F1
#
_cell.length_a   1.000
_cell.length_b   1.000
_cell.length_c   1.000
_cell.angle_alpha   90.00
_cell.angle_beta   90.00
_cell.angle_gamma   90.00
#
_symmetry.space_group_name_H-M   'P 1'
#
loop_
_entity.id
_entity.type
_entity.pdbx_description
1 polymer ?
#
loop_
_entity_poly.entity_id
_entity_poly.type
_entity_poly.pdbx_seq_one_letter_code
_entity_poly.pdbx_strand_id
1 'polypeptide(L)'
;MGSSKSMLKRSMIRGDEIQVLQVYRSRSDIRRHIDPNLVLNEDGDTFVHYASHFAMKTFLSVTQYFNFNNLINFGLHIKSWFGI
;
A
#
# COMPACT_ATOMS: atom_id res chain seq x y z
N MET A 1 -5.85 21.48 2.04
CA MET A 1 -6.26 20.12 1.62
C MET A 1 -5.20 19.13 2.10
N GLY A 2 -5.57 18.12 2.90
CA GLY A 2 -4.61 17.14 3.45
C GLY A 2 -4.04 16.22 2.36
N SER A 3 -2.78 15.81 2.51
CA SER A 3 -2.12 14.90 1.57
C SER A 3 -2.87 13.57 1.46
N SER A 4 -2.77 12.91 0.30
CA SER A 4 -3.28 11.56 0.06
C SER A 4 -2.90 10.58 1.18
N LYS A 5 -1.65 10.68 1.66
CA LYS A 5 -1.12 9.91 2.79
C LYS A 5 -1.86 10.17 4.10
N SER A 6 -2.17 11.44 4.41
CA SER A 6 -2.91 11.80 5.63
C SER A 6 -4.36 11.29 5.64
N MET A 7 -4.98 11.15 4.46
CA MET A 7 -6.32 10.57 4.32
C MET A 7 -6.26 9.07 4.52
N LEU A 8 -5.30 8.39 3.87
CA LEU A 8 -5.09 6.96 4.05
C LEU A 8 -4.78 6.62 5.51
N LYS A 9 -3.87 7.35 6.16
CA LYS A 9 -3.55 7.16 7.58
C LYS A 9 -4.80 7.25 8.45
N ARG A 10 -5.66 8.25 8.22
CA ARG A 10 -6.91 8.42 8.98
C ARG A 10 -7.89 7.27 8.76
N SER A 11 -8.03 6.77 7.53
CA SER A 11 -8.90 5.62 7.27
C SER A 11 -8.34 4.32 7.88
N MET A 12 -7.02 4.15 7.89
CA MET A 12 -6.35 2.99 8.51
C MET A 12 -6.54 2.98 10.04
N ILE A 13 -6.33 4.11 10.71
CA ILE A 13 -6.53 4.25 12.16
C ILE A 13 -7.98 3.95 12.57
N ARG A 14 -8.94 4.28 11.71
CA ARG A 14 -10.37 4.05 11.95
C ARG A 14 -10.80 2.59 11.76
N GLY A 15 -9.97 1.74 11.14
CA GLY A 15 -10.34 0.36 10.87
C GLY A 15 -11.35 0.17 9.72
N ASP A 16 -11.63 1.22 8.92
CA ASP A 16 -12.62 1.15 7.84
C ASP A 16 -11.98 0.66 6.53
N GLU A 17 -12.00 -0.67 6.35
CA GLU A 17 -11.40 -1.33 5.18
C GLU A 17 -11.96 -0.81 3.84
N ILE A 18 -13.25 -0.48 3.77
CA ILE A 18 -13.88 -0.01 2.54
C ILE A 18 -13.38 1.39 2.18
N GLN A 19 -13.32 2.29 3.17
CA GLN A 19 -12.77 3.62 2.97
C GLN A 19 -11.29 3.56 2.61
N VAL A 20 -10.52 2.68 3.26
CA VAL A 20 -9.10 2.44 2.95
C VAL A 20 -8.95 2.01 1.48
N LEU A 21 -9.74 1.03 1.04
CA LEU A 21 -9.73 0.54 -0.35
C LEU A 21 -10.13 1.64 -1.35
N GLN A 22 -11.12 2.48 -1.01
CA GLN A 22 -11.55 3.59 -1.86
C GLN A 22 -10.45 4.64 -2.01
N VAL A 23 -9.77 5.01 -0.91
CA VAL A 23 -8.63 5.94 -0.95
C VAL A 23 -7.47 5.33 -1.73
N TYR A 24 -7.16 4.05 -1.51
CA TYR A 24 -6.12 3.32 -2.23
C TYR A 24 -6.39 3.24 -3.75
N ARG A 25 -7.63 2.96 -4.15
CA ARG A 25 -8.01 2.84 -5.57
C ARG A 25 -8.11 4.18 -6.28
N SER A 26 -8.62 5.21 -5.61
CA SER A 26 -8.87 6.53 -6.21
C SER A 26 -7.59 7.34 -6.44
N ARG A 27 -6.49 6.99 -5.78
CA ARG A 27 -5.26 7.78 -5.75
C ARG A 27 -4.08 7.01 -6.34
N SER A 28 -3.73 7.34 -7.58
CA SER A 28 -2.64 6.69 -8.32
C SER A 28 -1.26 6.95 -7.70
N ASP A 29 -1.08 8.09 -7.03
CA ASP A 29 0.10 8.44 -6.24
C ASP A 29 0.30 7.49 -5.05
N ILE A 30 -0.79 7.13 -4.37
CA ILE A 30 -0.80 6.12 -3.31
C ILE A 30 -0.50 4.74 -3.89
N ARG A 31 -1.15 4.36 -4.99
CA ARG A 31 -1.01 3.02 -5.58
C ARG A 31 0.38 2.72 -6.14
N ARG A 32 1.06 3.73 -6.71
CA ARG A 32 2.40 3.59 -7.31
C ARG A 32 3.53 3.66 -6.29
N HIS A 33 3.28 4.27 -5.11
CA HIS A 33 4.33 4.58 -4.13
C HIS A 33 3.96 4.18 -2.69
N ILE A 34 3.01 3.26 -2.50
CA ILE A 34 2.90 2.59 -1.20
C ILE A 34 4.12 1.68 -1.08
N ASP A 35 5.16 2.24 -0.47
CA ASP A 35 6.25 1.47 0.07
C ASP A 35 5.66 0.60 1.20
N PRO A 36 5.76 -0.74 1.15
CA PRO A 36 5.37 -1.65 2.23
C PRO A 36 5.92 -1.27 3.61
N ASN A 37 7.04 -0.55 3.63
CA ASN A 37 7.71 -0.05 4.83
C ASN A 37 7.32 1.38 5.19
N LEU A 38 6.29 1.95 4.54
CA LEU A 38 5.81 3.28 4.87
C LEU A 38 5.28 3.29 6.30
N VAL A 39 6.09 3.86 7.18
CA VAL A 39 5.77 4.13 8.57
C VAL A 39 4.68 5.20 8.63
N LEU A 40 3.58 4.89 9.32
CA LEU A 40 2.41 5.75 9.44
C LEU A 40 2.39 6.52 10.77
N ASN A 41 3.09 6.10 11.82
CA ASN A 41 3.20 6.80 13.10
C ASN A 41 4.67 6.87 13.58
N GLU A 42 4.88 7.57 14.69
CA GLU A 42 6.21 7.71 15.29
C GLU A 42 6.73 6.39 15.88
N ASP A 43 5.82 5.46 16.17
CA ASP A 43 6.12 4.13 16.73
C ASP A 43 6.65 3.13 15.68
N GLY A 44 6.64 3.48 14.40
CA GLY A 44 7.11 2.60 13.32
C GLY A 44 6.03 1.73 12.68
N ASP A 45 4.75 1.87 13.07
CA ASP A 45 3.65 1.08 12.52
C ASP A 45 3.43 1.41 11.05
N THR A 46 3.59 0.38 10.23
CA THR A 46 3.27 0.45 8.80
C THR A 46 1.79 0.20 8.55
N PHE A 47 1.32 0.43 7.33
CA PHE A 47 -0.07 0.07 6.97
C PHE A 47 -0.37 -1.42 7.15
N VAL A 48 0.63 -2.30 7.09
CA VAL A 48 0.46 -3.75 7.32
C VAL A 48 0.10 -4.03 8.78
N HIS A 49 0.66 -3.26 9.73
CA HIS A 49 0.34 -3.38 11.15
C HIS A 49 -1.12 -3.02 11.41
N TYR A 50 -1.57 -1.86 10.91
CA TYR A 50 -2.97 -1.44 11.04
C TYR A 50 -3.93 -2.39 10.32
N ALA A 51 -3.59 -2.83 9.10
CA ALA A 51 -4.42 -3.77 8.36
C ALA A 51 -4.55 -5.12 9.08
N SER A 52 -3.47 -5.60 9.71
CA SER A 52 -3.47 -6.82 10.52
C SER A 52 -4.29 -6.65 11.79
N HIS A 53 -4.09 -5.54 12.51
CA HIS A 53 -4.81 -5.23 13.75
C HIS A 53 -6.34 -5.17 13.54
N PHE A 54 -6.78 -4.60 12.42
CA PHE A 54 -8.20 -4.48 12.07
C PHE A 54 -8.73 -5.61 11.17
N ALA A 55 -7.95 -6.68 10.95
CA ALA A 55 -8.32 -7.82 10.11
C ALA A 55 -8.78 -7.44 8.67
N MET A 56 -8.15 -6.43 8.07
CA MET A 56 -8.43 -5.94 6.70
C MET A 56 -7.88 -6.89 5.62
N LYS A 57 -8.45 -8.09 5.51
CA LYS A 57 -7.96 -9.17 4.64
C LYS A 57 -7.97 -8.79 3.15
N THR A 58 -8.97 -8.05 2.71
CA THR A 58 -9.11 -7.62 1.32
C THR A 58 -8.05 -6.60 0.98
N PHE A 59 -7.81 -5.64 1.88
CA PHE A 59 -6.76 -4.64 1.70
C PHE A 59 -5.36 -5.28 1.68
N LEU A 60 -5.08 -6.23 2.58
CA LEU A 60 -3.83 -7.00 2.57
C LEU A 60 -3.64 -7.77 1.26
N SER A 61 -4.68 -8.47 0.80
CA SER A 61 -4.63 -9.22 -0.46
C SER A 61 -4.33 -8.30 -1.66
N VAL A 62 -5.03 -7.17 -1.76
CA VAL A 62 -4.83 -6.19 -2.84
C VAL A 62 -3.41 -5.61 -2.79
N THR A 63 -2.95 -5.17 -1.61
CA THR A 63 -1.63 -4.54 -1.48
C THR A 63 -0.47 -5.52 -1.72
N GLN A 64 -0.59 -6.77 -1.27
CA GLN A 64 0.41 -7.81 -1.53
C GLN A 64 0.43 -8.23 -3.00
N TYR A 65 -0.74 -8.38 -3.64
CA TYR A 65 -0.82 -8.71 -5.06
C TYR A 65 -0.20 -7.61 -5.93
N PHE A 66 -0.45 -6.33 -5.62
CA PHE A 66 0.19 -5.21 -6.33
C PHE A 66 1.71 -5.19 -6.12
N ASN A 67 2.20 -5.44 -4.90
CA ASN A 67 3.64 -5.49 -4.63
C ASN A 67 4.34 -6.65 -5.34
N PHE A 68 3.75 -7.84 -5.35
CA PHE A 68 4.33 -9.01 -6.01
C PHE A 68 4.42 -8.80 -7.53
N ASN A 69 3.39 -8.22 -8.14
CA ASN A 69 3.43 -7.89 -9.57
C ASN A 69 4.42 -6.75 -9.89
N ASN A 70 4.60 -5.77 -9.00
CA ASN A 70 5.64 -4.75 -9.19
C ASN A 70 7.05 -5.33 -9.07
N LEU A 71 7.29 -6.28 -8.15
CA LEU A 71 8.55 -7.00 -8.04
C LEU A 71 8.84 -7.86 -9.27
N ILE A 72 7.84 -8.58 -9.80
CA ILE A 72 8.00 -9.33 -11.05
C ILE A 72 8.25 -8.40 -12.22
N ASN A 73 7.48 -7.32 -12.37
CA ASN A 73 7.68 -6.36 -13.46
C ASN A 73 9.04 -5.67 -13.37
N PHE A 74 9.52 -5.33 -12.17
CA PHE A 74 10.86 -4.80 -11.97
C PHE A 74 11.94 -5.83 -12.31
N GLY A 75 11.76 -7.09 -11.90
CA GLY A 75 12.66 -8.19 -12.26
C GLY A 75 12.69 -8.47 -13.77
N LEU A 76 11.55 -8.39 -14.45
CA LEU A 76 11.45 -8.50 -15.91
C LEU A 76 12.08 -7.29 -16.61
N HIS A 77 11.92 -6.09 -16.07
CA HIS A 77 12.54 -4.88 -16.60
C HIS A 77 14.06 -4.89 -16.45
N ILE A 78 14.58 -5.47 -15.35
CA ILE A 78 16.02 -5.73 -15.18
C ILE A 78 16.51 -6.75 -16.23
N LYS A 79 15.81 -7.87 -16.40
CA LYS A 79 16.19 -8.88 -17.41
C LYS A 79 16.22 -8.31 -18.83
N SER A 80 15.25 -7.47 -19.18
CA SER A 80 15.20 -6.72 -20.45
C SER A 80 16.42 -5.80 -20.64
N TRP A 81 16.86 -5.11 -19.58
CA TRP A 81 18.05 -4.26 -19.62
C TRP A 81 19.36 -5.03 -19.72
N PHE A 82 19.42 -6.24 -19.18
CA PHE A 82 20.61 -7.10 -19.22
C PHE A 82 20.61 -8.11 -20.37
N GLY A 83 19.58 -8.13 -21.23
CA GLY A 83 19.53 -8.99 -22.41
C GLY A 83 19.65 -10.49 -22.09
N ILE A 84 19.02 -10.94 -21.01
CA ILE A 84 18.92 -12.37 -20.62
C ILE A 84 17.51 -12.87 -20.85
#